data_AF-A0A321LXF5-F1
#
_entry.id   AF-A0A321LXF5-F1
#
_cell.length_a   1.000
_cell.length_b   1.000
_cell.length_c   1.000
_cell.angle_alpha   90.00
_cell.angle_beta   90.00
_cell.angle_gamma   90.00
#
_symmetry.space_group_name_H-M   'P 1'
#
loop_
_entity.id
_entity.type
_entity.pdbx_description
1 polymer ?
#
loop_
_entity_poly.entity_id
_entity_poly.type
_entity_poly.pdbx_seq_one_letter_code
_entity_poly.pdbx_strand_id
1 'polypeptide(L)'
;MSRFFNESRKASRHVTVGPRNVDLQEHISRLREGLETHSRPSSSQVRQVLAPLEDANNIASQVVAARLENCRSIRLPRDNEQLLLVPQYNLPMQQAMEAYQTLRTRLVKHEGRHGMRSLVISSAAPGDGKTLTAFNMALCFARIQNWPVLLVDADLRTQGMSSLLGRAGAAGLADILESDCAYDQAVLQTDVPDLYVLPAGKSSTPAPELFSRAAWKEFIGWSSESFKLVLIDSPPMLDLADFELIASPCEAVMLVARSGKTSLETFTKTCARVDPKKLAGVVLNACEEVGDKDYKYYRYAVGGPSSS
;
A
#
# COMPACT_ATOMS: atom_id res chain seq x y z
N MET A 1 -8.81 -11.51 -33.63
CA MET A 1 -8.88 -10.13 -33.13
C MET A 1 -10.11 -9.39 -33.69
N SER A 2 -11.33 -9.84 -33.37
CA SER A 2 -12.55 -9.19 -33.90
C SER A 2 -13.83 -9.38 -33.06
N ARG A 3 -13.74 -9.63 -31.75
CA ARG A 3 -14.94 -9.69 -30.88
C ARG A 3 -14.87 -8.92 -29.56
N PHE A 4 -13.76 -8.24 -29.24
CA PHE A 4 -13.64 -7.39 -28.05
C PHE A 4 -13.91 -5.90 -28.30
N PHE A 5 -14.05 -5.46 -29.55
CA PHE A 5 -14.24 -4.04 -29.90
C PHE A 5 -15.71 -3.55 -29.84
N ASN A 6 -16.67 -4.42 -29.50
CA ASN A 6 -18.10 -4.09 -29.63
C ASN A 6 -18.87 -3.94 -28.31
N GLU A 7 -18.23 -4.14 -27.15
CA GLU A 7 -18.89 -3.90 -25.85
C GLU A 7 -18.53 -2.55 -25.21
N SER A 8 -17.42 -1.92 -25.59
CA SER A 8 -17.07 -0.57 -25.12
C SER A 8 -17.94 0.56 -25.71
N ARG A 9 -18.87 0.25 -26.63
CA ARG A 9 -19.85 1.22 -27.16
C ARG A 9 -21.19 1.27 -26.40
N LYS A 10 -21.43 0.41 -25.40
CA LYS A 10 -22.72 0.37 -24.69
C LYS A 10 -22.74 0.99 -23.28
N ALA A 11 -21.61 1.41 -22.72
CA ALA A 11 -21.57 2.08 -21.42
C ALA A 11 -21.30 3.60 -21.47
N SER A 12 -21.26 4.22 -22.66
CA SER A 12 -21.22 5.68 -22.82
C SER A 12 -22.58 6.23 -23.23
N ARG A 13 -23.61 5.95 -22.41
CA ARG A 13 -24.84 6.73 -22.43
C ARG A 13 -25.23 7.03 -20.98
N HIS A 14 -25.11 8.31 -20.65
CA HIS A 14 -25.71 9.03 -19.52
C HIS A 14 -24.89 9.02 -18.21
N VAL A 15 -23.81 9.79 -18.20
CA VAL A 15 -23.49 10.64 -17.05
C VAL A 15 -23.53 12.07 -17.54
N THR A 16 -24.66 12.74 -17.30
CA THR A 16 -24.83 14.18 -17.47
C THR A 16 -24.41 14.87 -16.18
N VAL A 17 -23.23 15.50 -16.20
CA VAL A 17 -22.87 16.58 -15.28
C VAL A 17 -22.22 17.67 -16.13
N GLY A 18 -22.86 18.83 -16.26
CA GLY A 18 -22.33 19.98 -17.02
C GLY A 18 -21.35 20.84 -16.20
N PRO A 19 -20.80 21.95 -16.74
CA PRO A 19 -20.70 22.35 -18.13
C PRO A 19 -19.21 22.57 -18.48
N ARG A 20 -18.42 21.49 -18.62
CA ARG A 20 -17.13 21.50 -19.33
C ARG A 20 -16.77 20.03 -19.59
N ASN A 21 -17.42 19.48 -20.63
CA ASN A 21 -16.97 18.22 -21.21
C ASN A 21 -15.56 18.47 -21.77
N VAL A 22 -14.54 18.13 -21.00
CA VAL A 22 -13.17 18.07 -21.52
C VAL A 22 -13.10 16.76 -22.28
N ASP A 23 -13.31 16.84 -23.60
CA ASP A 23 -13.15 15.68 -24.46
C ASP A 23 -11.65 15.35 -24.54
N LEU A 24 -11.23 14.40 -23.70
CA LEU A 24 -9.85 13.91 -23.63
C LEU A 24 -9.38 13.36 -25.00
N GLN A 25 -10.30 12.86 -25.84
CA GLN A 25 -9.97 12.39 -27.18
C GLN A 25 -9.61 13.55 -28.11
N GLU A 26 -10.27 14.69 -27.99
CA GLU A 26 -9.98 15.90 -28.77
C GLU A 26 -8.62 16.49 -28.39
N HIS A 27 -8.30 16.55 -27.09
CA HIS A 27 -7.01 17.05 -26.62
C HIS A 27 -5.83 16.14 -27.02
N ILE A 28 -6.00 14.81 -26.94
CA ILE A 28 -4.99 13.84 -27.37
C ILE A 28 -4.76 13.93 -28.89
N SER A 29 -5.82 14.21 -29.66
CA SER A 29 -5.74 14.39 -31.12
C SER A 29 -4.95 15.66 -31.50
N ARG A 30 -5.18 16.78 -30.81
CA ARG A 30 -4.42 18.03 -31.00
C ARG A 30 -2.94 17.91 -30.60
N LEU A 31 -2.64 17.12 -29.58
CA LEU A 31 -1.25 16.81 -29.18
C LEU A 31 -0.53 15.97 -30.25
N ARG A 32 -1.22 15.03 -30.90
CA ARG A 32 -0.68 14.27 -32.04
C ARG A 32 -0.41 15.16 -33.25
N GLU A 33 -1.34 16.02 -33.63
CA GLU A 33 -1.13 16.99 -34.73
C GLU A 33 0.04 17.96 -34.46
N GLY A 34 0.19 18.40 -33.20
CA GLY A 34 1.30 19.27 -32.79
C GLY A 34 2.67 18.57 -32.80
N LEU A 35 2.71 17.25 -32.59
CA LEU A 35 3.94 16.45 -32.65
C LEU A 35 4.33 16.07 -34.10
N GLU A 36 3.36 15.94 -35.00
CA GLU A 36 3.60 15.63 -36.43
C GLU A 36 4.15 16.83 -37.23
N THR A 37 3.90 18.06 -36.78
CA THR A 37 4.29 19.30 -37.47
C THR A 37 5.72 19.79 -37.19
N HIS A 38 6.59 18.97 -36.56
CA HIS A 38 8.02 19.23 -36.31
C HIS A 38 8.37 20.58 -35.64
N SER A 39 7.39 21.29 -35.10
CA SER A 39 7.56 22.58 -34.44
C SER A 39 7.48 22.36 -32.93
N ARG A 40 8.56 22.67 -32.18
CA ARG A 40 8.53 22.56 -30.71
C ARG A 40 7.38 23.42 -30.18
N PRO A 41 6.39 22.86 -29.46
CA PRO A 41 5.28 23.63 -28.95
C PRO A 41 5.79 24.71 -28.00
N SER A 42 5.25 25.92 -28.13
CA SER A 42 5.62 27.04 -27.26
C SER A 42 5.22 26.77 -25.81
N SER A 43 5.94 27.36 -24.85
CA SER A 43 5.68 27.19 -23.42
C SER A 43 4.26 27.61 -22.99
N SER A 44 3.62 28.53 -23.71
CA SER A 44 2.22 28.90 -23.51
C SER A 44 1.24 27.82 -23.99
N GLN A 45 1.49 27.19 -25.15
CA GLN A 45 0.67 26.09 -25.67
C GLN A 45 0.76 24.85 -24.78
N VAL A 46 1.96 24.52 -24.29
CA VAL A 46 2.15 23.40 -23.35
C VAL A 46 1.37 23.66 -22.05
N ARG A 47 1.45 24.87 -21.47
CA ARG A 47 0.68 25.24 -20.27
C ARG A 47 -0.84 25.18 -20.49
N GLN A 48 -1.33 25.63 -21.64
CA GLN A 48 -2.76 25.65 -21.93
C GLN A 48 -3.35 24.23 -22.03
N VAL A 49 -2.55 23.26 -22.48
CA VAL A 49 -2.93 21.84 -22.52
C VAL A 49 -2.79 21.15 -21.16
N LEU A 50 -1.82 21.57 -20.33
CA LEU A 50 -1.60 20.98 -19.00
C LEU A 50 -2.54 21.55 -17.92
N ALA A 51 -3.04 22.79 -18.07
CA ALA A 51 -3.86 23.45 -17.05
C ALA A 51 -5.10 22.63 -16.59
N PRO A 52 -5.88 21.97 -17.46
CA PRO A 52 -7.00 21.12 -17.01
C PRO A 52 -6.55 19.90 -16.17
N LEU A 53 -5.36 19.36 -16.43
CA LEU A 53 -4.80 18.25 -15.66
C LEU A 53 -4.27 18.75 -14.31
N GLU A 54 -3.66 19.94 -14.27
CA GLU A 54 -3.25 20.60 -13.03
C GLU A 54 -4.48 20.91 -12.15
N ASP A 55 -5.55 21.45 -12.72
CA ASP A 55 -6.82 21.73 -12.03
C ASP A 55 -7.45 20.44 -11.46
N ALA A 56 -7.52 19.37 -12.27
CA ALA A 56 -8.05 18.09 -11.82
C ALA A 56 -7.22 17.48 -10.67
N ASN A 57 -5.88 17.58 -10.75
CA ASN A 57 -4.99 17.08 -9.70
C ASN A 57 -5.08 17.91 -8.42
N ASN A 58 -5.29 19.22 -8.54
CA ASN A 58 -5.54 20.12 -7.41
C ASN A 58 -6.87 19.79 -6.73
N ILE A 59 -7.94 19.57 -7.50
CA ILE A 59 -9.26 19.17 -6.95
C ILE A 59 -9.15 17.81 -6.25
N ALA A 60 -8.51 16.84 -6.87
CA ALA A 60 -8.29 15.53 -6.25
C ALA A 60 -7.53 15.64 -4.93
N SER A 61 -6.46 16.46 -4.90
CA SER A 61 -5.69 16.74 -3.69
C SER A 61 -6.52 17.41 -2.60
N GLN A 62 -7.40 18.36 -2.94
CA GLN A 62 -8.31 19.01 -1.99
C GLN A 62 -9.35 18.05 -1.44
N VAL A 63 -9.91 17.15 -2.27
CA VAL A 63 -10.86 16.13 -1.83
C VAL A 63 -10.20 15.16 -0.86
N VAL A 64 -8.97 14.72 -1.14
CA VAL A 64 -8.21 13.86 -0.23
C VAL A 64 -7.93 14.58 1.08
N ALA A 65 -7.50 15.84 1.04
CA ALA A 65 -7.27 16.63 2.24
C ALA A 65 -8.54 16.75 3.10
N ALA A 66 -9.69 17.03 2.47
CA ALA A 66 -10.99 17.09 3.16
C ALA A 66 -11.40 15.73 3.76
N ARG A 67 -11.13 14.61 3.07
CA ARG A 67 -11.39 13.25 3.59
C ARG A 67 -10.56 12.89 4.82
N LEU A 68 -9.41 13.54 5.00
CA LEU A 68 -8.46 13.24 6.07
C LEU A 68 -8.39 14.34 7.14
N GLU A 69 -9.16 15.43 6.99
CA GLU A 69 -9.09 16.61 7.85
C GLU A 69 -9.43 16.31 9.31
N ASN A 70 -10.37 15.38 9.56
CA ASN A 70 -10.80 15.01 10.91
C ASN A 70 -9.97 13.88 11.54
N CYS A 71 -8.93 13.39 10.85
CA CYS A 71 -8.09 12.31 11.36
C CYS A 71 -7.40 12.75 12.65
N ARG A 72 -7.56 11.97 13.72
CA ARG A 72 -6.90 12.23 15.00
C ARG A 72 -5.41 11.92 14.90
N SER A 73 -4.56 12.78 15.46
CA SER A 73 -3.11 12.55 15.45
C SER A 73 -2.66 11.64 16.60
N ILE A 74 -1.70 10.76 16.33
CA ILE A 74 -1.01 9.92 17.31
C ILE A 74 0.50 10.01 17.15
N ARG A 75 1.24 9.65 18.20
CA ARG A 75 2.68 9.42 18.11
C ARG A 75 2.97 7.93 18.05
N LEU A 76 3.90 7.54 17.18
CA LEU A 76 4.36 6.17 17.11
C LEU A 76 5.27 5.83 18.30
N PRO A 77 5.21 4.60 18.82
CA PRO A 77 6.03 4.14 19.95
C PRO A 77 7.52 4.11 19.54
N ARG A 78 8.38 4.80 20.29
CA ARG A 78 9.81 4.96 19.95
C ARG A 78 10.73 3.95 20.65
N ASP A 79 10.20 3.27 21.65
CA ASP A 79 10.86 2.27 22.49
C ASP A 79 10.94 0.88 21.84
N ASN A 80 10.24 0.67 20.73
CA ASN A 80 10.30 -0.58 19.98
C ASN A 80 11.44 -0.55 18.94
N GLU A 81 12.57 -1.15 19.29
CA GLU A 81 13.78 -1.24 18.43
C GLU A 81 13.55 -1.95 17.09
N GLN A 82 12.46 -2.71 16.93
CA GLN A 82 12.14 -3.39 15.69
C GLN A 82 11.54 -2.43 14.63
N LEU A 83 11.07 -1.25 15.05
CA LEU A 83 10.46 -0.26 14.17
C LEU A 83 11.53 0.68 13.60
N LEU A 84 11.54 0.82 12.27
CA LEU A 84 12.48 1.68 11.53
C LEU A 84 12.16 3.18 11.63
N LEU A 85 11.89 3.64 12.84
CA LEU A 85 11.46 5.00 13.13
C LEU A 85 12.62 6.01 13.04
N VAL A 86 13.87 5.55 13.20
CA VAL A 86 15.11 6.35 13.11
C VAL A 86 16.25 5.39 12.69
N PRO A 87 17.24 5.81 11.87
CA PRO A 87 18.48 5.05 11.72
C PRO A 87 19.20 4.96 13.07
N GLN A 88 19.08 3.83 13.76
CA GLN A 88 19.92 3.56 14.92
C GLN A 88 21.29 3.08 14.43
N TYR A 89 22.34 3.46 15.15
CA TYR A 89 23.73 3.14 14.83
C TYR A 89 24.11 1.70 15.23
N ASN A 90 23.24 0.71 14.97
CA ASN A 90 23.64 -0.70 15.05
C ASN A 90 23.54 -1.36 13.67
N LEU A 91 24.56 -2.16 13.33
CA LEU A 91 24.72 -2.76 12.00
C LEU A 91 23.53 -3.64 11.57
N PRO A 92 22.94 -4.49 12.44
CA PRO A 92 21.80 -5.32 12.05
C PRO A 92 20.57 -4.50 11.61
N MET A 93 20.30 -3.38 12.28
CA MET A 93 19.18 -2.51 11.90
C MET A 93 19.45 -1.77 10.60
N GLN A 94 20.69 -1.35 10.35
CA GLN A 94 21.06 -0.76 9.06
C GLN A 94 20.82 -1.74 7.90
N GLN A 95 21.22 -3.00 8.05
CA GLN A 95 20.97 -4.04 7.06
C GLN A 95 19.47 -4.27 6.83
N ALA A 96 18.68 -4.34 7.91
CA ALA A 96 17.23 -4.45 7.80
C ALA A 96 16.64 -3.25 7.05
N MET A 97 17.07 -2.02 7.37
CA MET A 97 16.65 -0.80 6.69
C MET A 97 16.97 -0.84 5.19
N GLU A 98 18.16 -1.27 4.80
CA GLU A 98 18.56 -1.41 3.39
C GLU A 98 17.71 -2.47 2.67
N ALA A 99 17.40 -3.58 3.34
CA ALA A 99 16.52 -4.61 2.80
C ALA A 99 15.10 -4.07 2.53
N TYR A 100 14.51 -3.34 3.48
CA TYR A 100 13.20 -2.71 3.29
C TYR A 100 13.23 -1.60 2.22
N GLN A 101 14.31 -0.82 2.12
CA GLN A 101 14.47 0.18 1.04
C GLN A 101 14.58 -0.47 -0.34
N THR A 102 15.29 -1.61 -0.42
CA THR A 102 15.39 -2.41 -1.63
C THR A 102 14.02 -2.98 -2.00
N LEU A 103 13.29 -3.53 -1.03
CA LEU A 103 11.93 -4.05 -1.21
C LEU A 103 10.96 -2.95 -1.69
N ARG A 104 10.98 -1.77 -1.06
CA ARG A 104 10.21 -0.59 -1.50
C ARG A 104 10.52 -0.23 -2.95
N THR A 105 11.80 -0.19 -3.33
CA THR A 105 12.21 0.14 -4.71
C THR A 105 11.65 -0.87 -5.72
N ARG A 106 11.62 -2.16 -5.38
CA ARG A 106 11.01 -3.20 -6.21
C ARG A 106 9.50 -3.03 -6.31
N LEU A 107 8.83 -2.74 -5.20
CA LEU A 107 7.38 -2.55 -5.17
C LEU A 107 6.92 -1.27 -5.88
N VAL A 108 7.67 -0.17 -5.81
CA VAL A 108 7.40 1.04 -6.61
C VAL A 108 7.51 0.74 -8.11
N LYS A 109 8.52 -0.04 -8.52
CA LYS A 109 8.63 -0.49 -9.93
C LYS A 109 7.48 -1.41 -10.34
N HIS A 110 7.00 -2.25 -9.42
CA HIS A 110 5.83 -3.10 -9.65
C HIS A 110 4.56 -2.26 -9.82
N GLU A 111 4.33 -1.30 -8.92
CA GLU A 111 3.20 -0.35 -8.95
C GLU A 111 3.15 0.41 -10.28
N GLY A 112 4.28 1.00 -10.71
CA GLY A 112 4.32 1.74 -11.99
C GLY A 112 4.07 0.90 -13.25
N ARG A 113 4.14 -0.44 -13.16
CA ARG A 113 3.87 -1.36 -14.29
C ARG A 113 2.48 -1.98 -14.25
N HIS A 114 1.98 -2.29 -13.07
CA HIS A 114 0.78 -3.12 -12.89
C HIS A 114 -0.36 -2.39 -12.19
N GLY A 115 -0.11 -1.22 -11.61
CA GLY A 115 -1.02 -0.58 -10.64
C GLY A 115 -1.01 -1.36 -9.33
N MET A 116 -0.80 -0.67 -8.21
CA MET A 116 -0.83 -1.27 -6.87
C MET A 116 -1.12 -0.21 -5.81
N ARG A 117 -2.40 0.10 -5.64
CA ARG A 117 -2.96 0.93 -4.56
C ARG A 117 -3.18 0.12 -3.29
N SER A 118 -3.47 -1.17 -3.35
CA SER A 118 -3.71 -2.02 -2.18
C SER A 118 -2.82 -3.27 -2.17
N LEU A 119 -2.09 -3.46 -1.06
CA LEU A 119 -1.17 -4.58 -0.88
C LEU A 119 -1.44 -5.27 0.46
N VAL A 120 -1.93 -6.51 0.39
CA VAL A 120 -2.11 -7.38 1.55
C VAL A 120 -0.80 -8.05 1.92
N ILE A 121 -0.47 -8.03 3.20
CA ILE A 121 0.71 -8.68 3.77
C ILE A 121 0.22 -9.79 4.68
N SER A 122 0.62 -11.02 4.36
CA SER A 122 0.25 -12.21 5.13
C SER A 122 1.44 -13.14 5.29
N SER A 123 1.25 -14.21 6.04
CA SER A 123 2.24 -15.26 6.26
C SER A 123 1.56 -16.62 6.38
N ALA A 124 2.37 -17.68 6.40
CA ALA A 124 1.84 -19.00 6.65
C ALA A 124 1.33 -19.12 8.09
N ALA A 125 2.17 -18.73 9.05
CA ALA A 125 1.92 -18.94 10.47
C ALA A 125 2.06 -17.65 11.30
N PRO A 126 1.46 -17.61 12.52
CA PRO A 126 1.76 -16.59 13.50
C PRO A 126 3.27 -16.49 13.78
N GLY A 127 3.78 -15.27 14.00
CA GLY A 127 5.20 -15.06 14.35
C GLY A 127 6.19 -15.06 13.17
N ASP A 128 5.72 -15.18 11.93
CA ASP A 128 6.57 -15.07 10.74
C ASP A 128 7.05 -13.61 10.48
N GLY A 129 6.42 -12.63 11.13
CA GLY A 129 6.80 -11.22 11.08
C GLY A 129 6.05 -10.38 10.05
N LYS A 130 4.86 -10.81 9.62
CA LYS A 130 3.96 -10.06 8.74
C LYS A 130 3.65 -8.63 9.22
N THR A 131 3.29 -8.46 10.49
CA THR A 131 2.96 -7.17 11.10
C THR A 131 4.18 -6.24 11.14
N LEU A 132 5.34 -6.79 11.52
CA LEU A 132 6.60 -6.05 11.51
C LEU A 132 6.98 -5.60 10.09
N THR A 133 6.81 -6.51 9.12
CA THR A 133 7.06 -6.22 7.70
C THR A 133 6.12 -5.14 7.20
N ALA A 134 4.82 -5.23 7.48
CA ALA A 134 3.83 -4.24 7.08
C ALA A 134 4.13 -2.85 7.65
N PHE A 135 4.49 -2.79 8.93
CA PHE A 135 4.82 -1.53 9.59
C PHE A 135 6.07 -0.87 9.01
N ASN A 136 7.15 -1.65 8.85
CA ASN A 136 8.41 -1.14 8.33
C ASN A 136 8.31 -0.76 6.84
N MET A 137 7.50 -1.48 6.07
CA MET A 137 7.15 -1.08 4.72
C MET A 137 6.38 0.24 4.68
N ALA A 138 5.41 0.43 5.57
CA ALA A 138 4.66 1.68 5.67
C ALA A 138 5.57 2.88 5.97
N LEU A 139 6.49 2.73 6.93
CA LEU A 139 7.51 3.72 7.24
C LEU A 139 8.43 4.00 6.03
N CYS A 140 8.83 2.98 5.28
CA CYS A 140 9.68 3.14 4.11
C CYS A 140 8.98 3.88 2.96
N PHE A 141 7.70 3.59 2.73
CA PHE A 141 6.90 4.27 1.70
C PHE A 141 6.56 5.71 2.08
N ALA A 142 6.24 5.98 3.35
CA ALA A 142 5.94 7.33 3.83
C ALA A 142 7.14 8.29 3.72
N ARG A 143 8.37 7.78 3.58
CA ARG A 143 9.55 8.60 3.26
C ARG A 143 9.59 9.11 1.82
N ILE A 144 8.73 8.59 0.93
CA ILE A 144 8.58 9.13 -0.42
C ILE A 144 7.68 10.36 -0.31
N GLN A 145 8.18 11.51 -0.77
CA GLN A 145 7.44 12.77 -0.71
C GLN A 145 6.11 12.67 -1.47
N ASN A 146 5.03 13.19 -0.85
CA ASN A 146 3.67 13.21 -1.42
C ASN A 146 3.18 11.80 -1.76
N TRP A 147 3.47 10.84 -0.88
CA TRP A 147 3.03 9.45 -1.01
C TRP A 147 2.24 9.05 0.23
N PRO A 148 0.98 9.49 0.38
CA PRO A 148 0.16 9.12 1.52
C PRO A 148 -0.02 7.59 1.59
N VAL A 149 0.34 7.01 2.73
CA VAL A 149 0.26 5.59 3.03
C VAL A 149 -0.74 5.36 4.16
N LEU A 150 -1.68 4.45 3.94
CA LEU A 150 -2.52 3.91 5.01
C LEU A 150 -2.04 2.51 5.38
N LEU A 151 -1.78 2.27 6.65
CA LEU A 151 -1.50 0.93 7.19
C LEU A 151 -2.72 0.45 8.01
N VAL A 152 -3.34 -0.64 7.58
CA VAL A 152 -4.60 -1.19 8.12
C VAL A 152 -4.36 -2.47 8.88
N ASP A 153 -4.84 -2.57 10.12
CA ASP A 153 -4.85 -3.80 10.91
C ASP A 153 -6.12 -4.61 10.59
N ALA A 154 -6.00 -5.54 9.65
CA ALA A 154 -7.09 -6.45 9.27
C ALA A 154 -7.01 -7.80 10.02
N ASP A 155 -6.03 -7.99 10.90
CA ASP A 155 -5.98 -9.12 11.82
C ASP A 155 -6.85 -8.83 13.06
N LEU A 156 -8.17 -8.86 12.85
CA LEU A 156 -9.16 -8.56 13.89
C LEU A 156 -9.10 -9.54 15.08
N ARG A 157 -8.43 -10.68 14.92
CA ARG A 157 -8.31 -11.74 15.92
C ARG A 157 -7.21 -11.41 16.93
N THR A 158 -6.01 -11.10 16.44
CA THR A 158 -4.84 -10.86 17.32
C THR A 158 -4.55 -9.38 17.53
N GLN A 159 -5.01 -8.51 16.62
CA GLN A 159 -4.82 -7.07 16.64
C GLN A 159 -3.35 -6.69 16.88
N GLY A 160 -2.44 -7.39 16.19
CA GLY A 160 -1.00 -7.30 16.44
C GLY A 160 -0.44 -5.90 16.22
N MET A 161 -0.86 -5.23 15.14
CA MET A 161 -0.46 -3.86 14.86
C MET A 161 -1.08 -2.89 15.87
N SER A 162 -2.36 -3.04 16.17
CA SER A 162 -3.06 -2.19 17.14
C SER A 162 -2.42 -2.27 18.52
N SER A 163 -2.05 -3.48 18.95
CA SER A 163 -1.33 -3.71 20.21
C SER A 163 0.05 -3.05 20.19
N LEU A 164 0.79 -3.19 19.10
CA LEU A 164 2.08 -2.53 18.90
C LEU A 164 1.97 -1.01 18.99
N LEU A 165 0.89 -0.42 18.49
CA LEU A 165 0.61 1.01 18.55
C LEU A 165 0.05 1.51 19.91
N GLY A 166 -0.23 0.62 20.86
CA GLY A 166 -0.95 0.96 22.09
C GLY A 166 -2.41 1.39 21.84
N ARG A 167 -3.01 0.89 20.75
CA ARG A 167 -4.37 1.20 20.26
C ARG A 167 -5.27 -0.02 20.15
N ALA A 168 -4.91 -1.14 20.76
CA ALA A 168 -5.81 -2.28 20.89
C ALA A 168 -7.14 -1.84 21.52
N GLY A 169 -8.25 -2.14 20.84
CA GLY A 169 -9.57 -1.72 21.29
C GLY A 169 -9.92 -0.23 21.10
N ALA A 170 -9.11 0.56 20.40
CA ALA A 170 -9.59 1.84 19.87
C ALA A 170 -10.60 1.57 18.73
N ALA A 171 -11.45 2.56 18.40
CA ALA A 171 -12.27 2.47 17.19
C ALA A 171 -11.38 2.31 15.95
N GLY A 172 -11.79 1.45 15.02
CA GLY A 172 -10.95 1.05 13.90
C GLY A 172 -11.73 0.38 12.76
N LEU A 173 -11.07 -0.54 12.07
CA LEU A 173 -11.62 -1.21 10.89
C LEU A 173 -12.93 -1.94 11.20
N ALA A 174 -13.01 -2.68 12.30
CA ALA A 174 -14.23 -3.41 12.65
C ALA A 174 -15.43 -2.48 12.83
N ASP A 175 -15.25 -1.37 13.56
CA ASP A 175 -16.30 -0.36 13.78
C ASP A 175 -16.75 0.28 12.45
N ILE A 176 -15.83 0.50 11.51
CA ILE A 176 -16.15 0.94 10.14
C ILE A 176 -17.02 -0.10 9.42
N LEU A 177 -16.65 -1.38 9.47
CA LEU A 177 -17.35 -2.45 8.76
C LEU A 177 -18.74 -2.76 9.36
N GLU A 178 -18.98 -2.31 10.58
CA GLU A 178 -20.29 -2.33 11.25
C GLU A 178 -21.11 -1.06 11.00
N SER A 179 -20.53 -0.04 10.34
CA SER A 179 -21.11 1.30 10.15
C SER A 179 -21.30 2.10 11.44
N ASP A 180 -20.55 1.75 12.49
CA ASP A 180 -20.58 2.41 13.80
C ASP A 180 -19.59 3.57 13.89
N CYS A 181 -18.68 3.70 12.91
CA CYS A 181 -17.69 4.78 12.87
C CYS A 181 -17.47 5.30 11.44
N ALA A 182 -17.33 6.62 11.30
CA ALA A 182 -16.93 7.24 10.05
C ALA A 182 -15.44 7.00 9.77
N TYR A 183 -15.06 6.93 8.49
CA TYR A 183 -13.69 6.60 8.09
C TYR A 183 -12.64 7.57 8.67
N ASP A 184 -12.89 8.86 8.59
CA ASP A 184 -12.01 9.94 9.05
C ASP A 184 -11.91 10.03 10.59
N GLN A 185 -12.84 9.41 11.32
CA GLN A 185 -12.81 9.34 12.79
C GLN A 185 -11.98 8.16 13.30
N ALA A 186 -11.91 7.07 12.53
CA ALA A 186 -11.18 5.86 12.88
C ALA A 186 -9.74 5.84 12.33
N VAL A 187 -9.49 6.50 11.19
CA VAL A 187 -8.14 6.67 10.66
C VAL A 187 -7.36 7.66 11.53
N LEU A 188 -6.12 7.29 11.85
CA LEU A 188 -5.23 8.06 12.71
C LEU A 188 -4.03 8.56 11.90
N GLN A 189 -3.77 9.85 11.94
CA GLN A 189 -2.54 10.43 11.38
C GLN A 189 -1.39 10.21 12.36
N THR A 190 -0.23 9.77 11.88
CA THR A 190 0.94 9.57 12.74
C THR A 190 1.82 10.83 12.81
N ASP A 191 2.84 10.81 13.69
CA ASP A 191 3.89 11.82 13.73
C ASP A 191 4.93 11.65 12.61
N VAL A 192 4.75 10.67 11.72
CA VAL A 192 5.49 10.52 10.46
C VAL A 192 4.65 11.13 9.33
N PRO A 193 5.17 12.12 8.59
CA PRO A 193 4.45 12.71 7.46
C PRO A 193 3.99 11.66 6.46
N ASP A 194 2.81 11.89 5.87
CA ASP A 194 2.18 10.99 4.89
C ASP A 194 1.87 9.56 5.40
N LEU A 195 2.07 9.25 6.68
CA LEU A 195 1.71 7.96 7.26
C LEU A 195 0.48 8.03 8.14
N TYR A 196 -0.50 7.20 7.80
CA TYR A 196 -1.75 7.01 8.51
C TYR A 196 -1.89 5.54 8.91
N VAL A 197 -2.59 5.31 10.01
CA VAL A 197 -2.87 3.96 10.50
C VAL A 197 -4.35 3.81 10.80
N LEU A 198 -4.89 2.62 10.55
CA LEU A 198 -6.22 2.21 10.94
C LEU A 198 -6.10 0.99 11.87
N PRO A 199 -6.34 1.15 13.18
CA PRO A 199 -6.40 0.03 14.12
C PRO A 199 -7.49 -0.98 13.75
N ALA A 200 -7.43 -2.16 14.36
CA ALA A 200 -8.36 -3.25 14.08
C ALA A 200 -9.80 -2.93 14.48
N GLY A 201 -9.99 -2.15 15.55
CA GLY A 201 -11.33 -1.84 16.06
C GLY A 201 -11.82 -2.83 17.12
N LYS A 202 -13.06 -2.63 17.54
CA LYS A 202 -13.79 -3.55 18.43
C LYS A 202 -15.03 -4.04 17.73
N SER A 203 -15.25 -5.35 17.74
CA SER A 203 -16.50 -5.93 17.28
C SER A 203 -16.74 -7.27 17.95
N SER A 204 -18.01 -7.57 18.21
CA SER A 204 -18.47 -8.91 18.60
C SER A 204 -18.76 -9.82 17.41
N THR A 205 -18.85 -9.26 16.20
CA THR A 205 -19.09 -10.01 14.98
C THR A 205 -17.81 -10.74 14.54
N PRO A 206 -17.89 -12.03 14.18
CA PRO A 206 -16.74 -12.78 13.69
C PRO A 206 -16.11 -12.15 12.44
N ALA A 207 -14.77 -12.14 12.38
CA ALA A 207 -14.02 -11.53 11.28
C ALA A 207 -14.44 -11.97 9.86
N PRO A 208 -14.66 -13.27 9.55
CA PRO A 208 -15.14 -13.67 8.22
C PRO A 208 -16.46 -13.01 7.83
N GLU A 209 -17.37 -12.82 8.78
CA GLU A 209 -18.67 -12.19 8.51
C GLU A 209 -18.46 -10.73 8.13
N LEU A 210 -17.64 -9.98 8.88
CA LEU A 210 -17.32 -8.58 8.56
C LEU A 210 -16.69 -8.42 7.18
N PHE A 211 -15.69 -9.24 6.84
CA PHE A 211 -14.99 -9.14 5.55
C PHE A 211 -15.84 -9.61 4.36
N SER A 212 -16.92 -10.37 4.61
CA SER A 212 -17.87 -10.76 3.56
C SER A 212 -18.87 -9.65 3.17
N ARG A 213 -18.98 -8.58 3.99
CA ARG A 213 -19.92 -7.47 3.75
C ARG A 213 -19.42 -6.54 2.64
N ALA A 214 -20.36 -5.84 2.00
CA ALA A 214 -20.06 -4.82 0.98
C ALA A 214 -19.16 -3.69 1.53
N ALA A 215 -19.32 -3.37 2.83
CA ALA A 215 -18.53 -2.36 3.52
C ALA A 215 -17.01 -2.55 3.40
N TRP A 216 -16.51 -3.80 3.32
CA TRP A 216 -15.08 -4.05 3.14
C TRP A 216 -14.61 -3.60 1.76
N LYS A 217 -15.37 -3.94 0.70
CA LYS A 217 -15.06 -3.50 -0.66
C LYS A 217 -15.18 -1.98 -0.81
N GLU A 218 -16.18 -1.38 -0.18
CA GLU A 218 -16.37 0.08 -0.15
C GLU A 218 -15.21 0.78 0.55
N PHE A 219 -14.74 0.26 1.69
CA PHE A 219 -13.58 0.77 2.39
C PHE A 219 -12.29 0.67 1.54
N ILE A 220 -12.07 -0.45 0.84
CA ILE A 220 -10.92 -0.57 -0.07
C ILE A 220 -10.99 0.44 -1.22
N GLY A 221 -12.19 0.70 -1.77
CA GLY A 221 -12.40 1.75 -2.77
C GLY A 221 -12.08 3.14 -2.22
N TRP A 222 -12.70 3.51 -1.10
CA TRP A 222 -12.48 4.80 -0.44
C TRP A 222 -11.01 5.04 -0.08
N SER A 223 -10.34 4.02 0.47
CA SER A 223 -8.93 4.12 0.85
C SER A 223 -8.00 4.22 -0.36
N SER A 224 -8.28 3.49 -1.45
CA SER A 224 -7.49 3.57 -2.69
C SER A 224 -7.61 4.92 -3.39
N GLU A 225 -8.71 5.65 -3.19
CA GLU A 225 -8.90 7.02 -3.66
C GLU A 225 -8.23 8.06 -2.74
N SER A 226 -8.11 7.76 -1.45
CA SER A 226 -7.61 8.69 -0.43
C SER A 226 -6.11 8.56 -0.17
N PHE A 227 -5.54 7.40 -0.48
CA PHE A 227 -4.14 7.08 -0.23
C PHE A 227 -3.46 6.61 -1.50
N LYS A 228 -2.15 6.87 -1.60
CA LYS A 228 -1.37 6.40 -2.72
C LYS A 228 -1.07 4.91 -2.62
N LEU A 229 -0.94 4.40 -1.39
CA LEU A 229 -0.77 2.99 -1.07
C LEU A 229 -1.50 2.64 0.23
N VAL A 230 -2.22 1.53 0.22
CA VAL A 230 -2.91 0.92 1.36
C VAL A 230 -2.23 -0.42 1.66
N LEU A 231 -1.52 -0.48 2.77
CA LEU A 231 -0.89 -1.70 3.28
C LEU A 231 -1.81 -2.37 4.28
N ILE A 232 -2.09 -3.65 4.10
CA ILE A 232 -3.08 -4.37 4.92
C ILE A 232 -2.36 -5.51 5.64
N ASP A 233 -2.16 -5.37 6.95
CA ASP A 233 -1.69 -6.46 7.81
C ASP A 233 -2.87 -7.42 8.05
N SER A 234 -2.78 -8.61 7.48
CA SER A 234 -3.83 -9.62 7.53
C SER A 234 -3.49 -10.74 8.52
N PRO A 235 -4.45 -11.57 8.95
CA PRO A 235 -4.15 -12.78 9.73
C PRO A 235 -3.28 -13.76 8.92
N PRO A 236 -2.55 -14.67 9.60
CA PRO A 236 -1.85 -15.76 8.94
C PRO A 236 -2.84 -16.65 8.20
N MET A 237 -2.40 -17.25 7.09
CA MET A 237 -3.30 -17.95 6.18
C MET A 237 -3.71 -19.32 6.69
N LEU A 238 -2.83 -20.07 7.36
CA LEU A 238 -3.16 -21.42 7.82
C LEU A 238 -4.42 -21.44 8.69
N ASP A 239 -5.33 -22.34 8.34
CA ASP A 239 -6.56 -22.66 9.08
C ASP A 239 -7.62 -21.54 9.20
N LEU A 240 -7.45 -20.41 8.50
CA LEU A 240 -8.39 -19.28 8.51
C LEU A 240 -8.88 -18.92 7.11
N ALA A 241 -10.18 -18.66 6.97
CA ALA A 241 -10.80 -18.19 5.71
C ALA A 241 -10.74 -16.66 5.54
N ASP A 242 -10.30 -15.95 6.57
CA ASP A 242 -10.28 -14.48 6.61
C ASP A 242 -9.42 -13.90 5.48
N PHE A 243 -8.28 -14.55 5.18
CA PHE A 243 -7.34 -14.08 4.18
C PHE A 243 -7.97 -13.93 2.79
N GLU A 244 -8.68 -14.94 2.30
CA GLU A 244 -9.29 -14.90 0.96
C GLU A 244 -10.32 -13.76 0.85
N LEU A 245 -11.10 -13.53 1.92
CA LEU A 245 -12.07 -12.44 1.98
C LEU A 245 -11.38 -11.06 1.97
N ILE A 246 -10.31 -10.92 2.76
CA ILE A 246 -9.50 -9.69 2.82
C ILE A 246 -8.83 -9.41 1.45
N ALA A 247 -8.21 -10.42 0.84
CA ALA A 247 -7.43 -10.27 -0.38
C ALA A 247 -8.28 -10.16 -1.66
N SER A 248 -9.54 -10.57 -1.63
CA SER A 248 -10.44 -10.57 -2.80
C SER A 248 -10.60 -9.18 -3.45
N PRO A 249 -10.94 -8.10 -2.73
CA PRO A 249 -11.04 -6.76 -3.32
C PRO A 249 -9.69 -6.04 -3.48
N CYS A 250 -8.59 -6.60 -2.96
CA CYS A 250 -7.27 -5.97 -3.03
C CYS A 250 -6.52 -6.34 -4.31
N GLU A 251 -5.55 -5.53 -4.72
CA GLU A 251 -4.85 -5.69 -6.00
C GLU A 251 -3.65 -6.63 -5.90
N ALA A 252 -2.94 -6.61 -4.76
CA ALA A 252 -1.71 -7.38 -4.59
C ALA A 252 -1.62 -8.05 -3.22
N VAL A 253 -0.80 -9.11 -3.18
CA VAL A 253 -0.45 -9.90 -1.99
C VAL A 253 1.06 -10.05 -1.92
N MET A 254 1.64 -9.84 -0.74
CA MET A 254 3.01 -10.17 -0.41
C MET A 254 3.02 -11.17 0.75
N LEU A 255 3.76 -12.26 0.58
CA LEU A 255 3.87 -13.31 1.59
C LEU A 255 5.17 -13.16 2.38
N VAL A 256 5.08 -13.33 3.69
CA VAL A 256 6.23 -13.34 4.60
C VAL A 256 6.46 -14.76 5.09
N ALA A 257 7.70 -15.23 4.95
CA ALA A 257 8.20 -16.48 5.52
C ALA A 257 9.34 -16.16 6.47
N ARG A 258 9.45 -16.88 7.59
CA ARG A 258 10.54 -16.72 8.54
C ARG A 258 11.62 -17.76 8.31
N SER A 259 12.84 -17.27 8.10
CA SER A 259 14.03 -18.12 7.96
C SER A 259 14.21 -19.03 9.16
N GLY A 260 14.56 -20.30 8.90
CA GLY A 260 14.74 -21.33 9.92
C GLY A 260 13.48 -21.73 10.70
N LYS A 261 12.29 -21.18 10.37
CA LYS A 261 11.03 -21.47 11.07
C LYS A 261 9.92 -21.94 10.12
N THR A 262 9.64 -21.19 9.05
CA THR A 262 8.62 -21.59 8.08
C THR A 262 9.18 -22.69 7.18
N SER A 263 8.57 -23.88 7.22
CA SER A 263 8.98 -24.98 6.34
C SER A 263 8.63 -24.69 4.88
N LEU A 264 9.40 -25.24 3.93
CA LEU A 264 9.11 -25.12 2.50
C LEU A 264 7.73 -25.70 2.15
N GLU A 265 7.36 -26.82 2.77
CA GLU A 265 6.05 -27.45 2.57
C GLU A 265 4.90 -26.52 3.00
N THR A 266 5.01 -25.99 4.22
CA THR A 266 4.04 -25.03 4.78
C THR A 266 3.93 -23.77 3.91
N PHE A 267 5.07 -23.25 3.47
CA PHE A 267 5.11 -22.07 2.61
C PHE A 267 4.50 -22.35 1.23
N THR A 268 4.78 -23.50 0.64
CA THR A 268 4.22 -23.90 -0.67
C THR A 268 2.70 -24.03 -0.62
N LYS A 269 2.16 -24.65 0.45
CA LYS A 269 0.70 -24.71 0.70
C LYS A 269 0.08 -23.32 0.83
N THR A 270 0.80 -22.40 1.47
CA THR A 270 0.37 -21.00 1.63
C THR A 270 0.35 -20.25 0.29
N CYS A 271 1.43 -20.34 -0.49
CA CYS A 271 1.51 -19.78 -1.83
C CYS A 271 0.38 -20.26 -2.74
N ALA A 272 0.00 -21.55 -2.66
CA ALA A 272 -1.05 -22.12 -3.50
C ALA A 272 -2.44 -21.52 -3.28
N ARG A 273 -2.67 -20.80 -2.17
CA ARG A 273 -3.93 -20.11 -1.87
C ARG A 273 -3.99 -18.68 -2.41
N VAL A 274 -2.86 -18.14 -2.86
CA VAL A 274 -2.79 -16.79 -3.44
C VAL A 274 -3.02 -16.87 -4.95
N ASP A 275 -3.88 -16.01 -5.49
CA ASP A 275 -3.98 -15.83 -6.94
C ASP A 275 -2.60 -15.43 -7.50
N PRO A 276 -1.99 -16.23 -8.40
CA PRO A 276 -0.67 -15.92 -8.96
C PRO A 276 -0.60 -14.53 -9.62
N LYS A 277 -1.72 -13.98 -10.10
CA LYS A 277 -1.77 -12.63 -10.69
C LYS A 277 -1.64 -11.52 -9.65
N LYS A 278 -2.02 -11.79 -8.40
CA LYS A 278 -1.93 -10.84 -7.28
C LYS A 278 -0.63 -10.99 -6.50
N LEU A 279 0.14 -12.05 -6.70
CA LEU A 279 1.38 -12.26 -5.95
C LEU A 279 2.46 -11.24 -6.38
N ALA A 280 2.63 -10.18 -5.57
CA ALA A 280 3.66 -9.17 -5.78
C ALA A 280 5.06 -9.65 -5.38
N GLY A 281 5.14 -10.61 -4.45
CA GLY A 281 6.40 -11.23 -4.08
C GLY A 281 6.39 -11.92 -2.73
N VAL A 282 7.60 -12.33 -2.31
CA VAL A 282 7.85 -13.04 -1.06
C VAL A 282 8.98 -12.33 -0.30
N VAL A 283 8.80 -12.20 1.01
CA VAL A 283 9.81 -11.71 1.95
C VAL A 283 10.27 -12.88 2.81
N LEU A 284 11.57 -13.15 2.81
CA LEU A 284 12.20 -14.03 3.78
C LEU A 284 12.71 -13.17 4.96
N ASN A 285 12.03 -13.27 6.09
CA ASN A 285 12.28 -12.50 7.30
C ASN A 285 13.17 -13.25 8.30
N ALA A 286 13.81 -12.52 9.21
CA ALA A 286 14.71 -13.04 10.24
C ALA A 286 15.86 -13.90 9.69
N CYS A 287 16.38 -13.54 8.52
CA CYS A 287 17.61 -14.13 8.00
C CYS A 287 18.79 -13.73 8.89
N GLU A 288 19.52 -14.72 9.41
CA GLU A 288 20.87 -14.48 9.92
C GLU A 288 21.78 -14.07 8.75
N GLU A 289 22.85 -13.32 9.04
CA GLU A 289 23.86 -12.98 8.03
C GLU A 289 24.32 -14.27 7.34
N VAL A 290 24.02 -14.39 6.04
CA VAL A 290 24.61 -15.44 5.22
C VAL A 290 26.08 -15.09 5.11
N GLY A 291 26.93 -15.80 5.85
CA GLY A 291 28.36 -15.57 5.91
C GLY A 291 29.00 -15.43 4.52
N ASP A 292 29.52 -14.24 4.24
CA ASP A 292 30.62 -13.80 3.35
C ASP A 292 30.85 -14.43 1.96
N LYS A 293 30.06 -15.40 1.49
CA LYS A 293 30.25 -16.02 0.17
C LYS A 293 29.28 -15.53 -0.91
N ASP A 294 28.05 -15.16 -0.54
CA ASP A 294 27.04 -14.71 -1.52
C ASP A 294 26.77 -13.19 -1.50
N TYR A 295 27.30 -12.45 -0.51
CA TYR A 295 27.09 -11.00 -0.35
C TYR A 295 28.21 -10.11 -0.90
N LYS A 296 29.22 -10.66 -1.60
CA LYS A 296 30.31 -9.85 -2.19
C LYS A 296 29.87 -8.89 -3.30
N TYR A 297 28.64 -8.99 -3.79
CA TYR A 297 28.16 -8.13 -4.88
C TYR A 297 27.68 -6.73 -4.43
N TYR A 298 27.37 -6.50 -3.15
CA TYR A 298 26.80 -5.23 -2.67
C TYR A 298 27.77 -4.31 -1.93
N ARG A 299 29.05 -4.69 -1.76
CA ARG A 299 30.04 -3.86 -1.04
C ARG A 299 30.63 -2.70 -1.87
N TYR A 300 30.32 -2.60 -3.17
CA TYR A 300 30.81 -1.51 -4.02
C TYR A 300 29.85 -0.31 -4.06
N ALA A 301 29.59 0.34 -2.92
CA ALA A 301 28.95 1.66 -2.93
C ALA A 301 29.15 2.51 -1.67
N VAL A 302 30.08 2.20 -0.76
CA VAL A 302 30.47 3.16 0.29
C VAL A 302 31.97 3.01 0.60
N GLY A 303 32.79 3.44 -0.34
CA GLY A 303 34.22 3.63 -0.14
C GLY A 303 34.59 5.04 -0.56
N GLY A 304 34.47 5.99 0.38
CA GLY A 304 35.08 7.31 0.21
C GLY A 304 36.62 7.18 0.18
N PRO A 305 37.33 8.09 -0.51
CA PRO A 305 38.75 7.93 -0.78
C PRO A 305 39.56 7.93 0.52
N SER A 306 40.31 6.84 0.74
CA SER A 306 41.36 6.78 1.74
C SER A 306 42.47 7.75 1.34
N SER A 307 42.67 8.80 2.14
CA SER A 307 43.85 9.65 2.05
C SER A 307 45.09 8.87 2.47
N SER A 308 46.15 9.05 1.69
CA SER A 308 47.52 8.58 1.94
C SER A 308 48.26 9.58 2.83
#